data_AF-A0A4Q6ABF2-F1
#
_entry.id   AF-A0A4Q6ABF2-F1
#
_cell.length_a   1.000
_cell.length_b   1.000
_cell.length_c   1.000
_cell.angle_alpha   90.00
_cell.angle_beta   90.00
_cell.angle_gamma   90.00
#
_symmetry.space_group_name_H-M   'P 1'
#
loop_
_entity.id
_entity.type
_entity.pdbx_description
1 polymer ?
#
loop_
_entity_poly.entity_id
_entity_poly.type
_entity_poly.pdbx_seq_one_letter_code
_entity_poly.pdbx_strand_id
1 'polypeptide(L)' 'MRIPLNRVTTAGLIVALGIIYGDIGTSPLYVFNAIIKDHRIDENLIIGSLSCIIWTITLQTTVKYVWLILRADNRGEGGT' A
#
# COMPACT_ATOMS: atom_id res chain seq x y z
N MET A 1 -35.76 5.36 -11.66
CA MET A 1 -35.04 6.33 -10.82
C MET A 1 -33.59 6.38 -11.29
N ARG A 2 -33.20 7.39 -12.09
CA ARG A 2 -31.82 7.52 -12.58
C ARG A 2 -31.07 8.41 -11.58
N ILE A 3 -30.14 7.83 -10.85
CA ILE A 3 -29.25 8.57 -9.94
C ILE A 3 -28.38 9.46 -10.83
N PRO A 4 -28.44 10.80 -10.71
CA PRO A 4 -27.56 11.67 -11.48
C PRO A 4 -26.12 11.41 -11.02
N LEU A 5 -25.25 11.05 -11.95
CA LEU A 5 -23.84 10.80 -11.69
C LEU A 5 -23.22 12.12 -11.25
N ASN A 6 -22.92 12.24 -9.95
CA ASN A 6 -22.38 13.44 -9.32
C ASN A 6 -21.06 13.84 -10.02
N ARG A 7 -20.95 15.10 -10.43
CA ARG A 7 -19.76 15.61 -11.13
C ARG A 7 -18.59 15.54 -10.14
N VAL A 8 -17.62 14.65 -10.38
CA VAL A 8 -16.44 14.50 -9.52
C VAL A 8 -15.77 15.88 -9.39
N THR A 9 -15.78 16.43 -8.17
CA THR A 9 -15.16 17.73 -7.89
C THR A 9 -13.69 17.52 -7.56
N THR A 10 -12.85 18.52 -7.86
CA THR A 10 -11.41 18.49 -7.49
C THR A 10 -11.22 18.29 -5.98
N ALA A 11 -12.11 18.88 -5.16
CA ALA A 11 -12.13 18.65 -3.72
C ALA A 11 -12.41 17.17 -3.37
N GLY A 12 -13.34 16.53 -4.07
CA GLY A 12 -13.62 15.10 -3.90
C GLY A 12 -12.42 14.21 -4.25
N LEU A 13 -11.64 14.57 -5.28
CA LEU A 13 -10.40 13.85 -5.63
C LEU A 13 -9.33 13.97 -4.54
N ILE A 14 -9.14 15.16 -3.98
CA ILE A 14 -8.17 15.39 -2.89
C ILE A 14 -8.54 14.54 -1.66
N VAL A 15 -9.83 14.52 -1.29
CA VAL A 15 -10.31 13.70 -0.17
C VAL A 15 -10.11 12.21 -0.45
N ALA A 16 -10.46 11.74 -1.65
CA ALA A 16 -10.29 10.33 -2.03
C ALA A 16 -8.81 9.90 -2.00
N LEU A 17 -7.91 10.73 -2.52
CA LEU A 17 -6.46 10.49 -2.43
C LEU A 17 -6.01 10.44 -0.97
N GLY A 18 -6.47 11.37 -0.13
CA GLY A 18 -6.16 11.38 1.30
C GLY A 18 -6.56 10.09 2.02
N ILE A 19 -7.75 9.55 1.70
CA ILE A 19 -8.22 8.28 2.28
C ILE A 19 -7.33 7.12 1.84
N ILE A 20 -7.02 7.02 0.54
CA ILE A 20 -6.20 5.93 -0.02
C ILE A 20 -4.78 5.95 0.56
N TYR A 21 -4.13 7.12 0.57
CA TYR A 21 -2.78 7.24 1.13
C TYR A 21 -2.76 7.06 2.65
N GLY A 22 -3.84 7.46 3.34
CA GLY A 22 -4.02 7.17 4.76
C GLY A 22 -4.07 5.66 5.03
N ASP A 23 -4.87 4.91 4.29
CA ASP A 23 -5.02 3.46 4.45
C ASP A 23 -3.73 2.69 4.16
N ILE A 24 -2.93 3.14 3.19
CA ILE A 24 -1.61 2.56 2.90
C ILE A 24 -0.64 2.75 4.09
N GLY A 25 -0.72 3.88 4.79
CA GLY A 25 0.21 4.25 5.86
C GLY A 25 -0.12 3.71 7.25
N THR A 26 -1.39 3.41 7.54
CA THR A 26 -1.82 2.91 8.86
C THR A 26 -1.24 1.53 9.16
N SER A 27 -1.20 0.64 8.17
CA SER A 27 -0.73 -0.74 8.34
C SER A 27 0.72 -0.84 8.84
N PRO A 28 1.72 -0.18 8.22
CA PRO A 28 3.08 -0.10 8.76
C PRO A 28 3.17 0.48 10.17
N LEU A 29 2.34 1.47 10.50
CA LEU A 29 2.37 2.14 11.80
C LEU A 29 1.91 1.20 12.92
N TYR A 30 0.88 0.38 12.67
CA TYR A 30 0.47 -0.68 13.60
C TYR A 30 1.55 -1.74 13.78
N VAL A 31 2.19 -2.17 12.69
CA VAL A 31 3.29 -3.14 12.75
C VAL A 31 4.45 -2.61 13.58
N PHE A 32 4.87 -1.36 13.33
CA PHE A 32 5.94 -0.73 14.09
C PHE A 32 5.60 -0.60 15.58
N ASN A 33 4.37 -0.19 15.90
CA ASN A 33 3.89 -0.13 17.28
C ASN A 33 3.91 -1.52 17.95
N ALA A 34 3.47 -2.56 17.23
CA ALA A 34 3.45 -3.94 17.74
C ALA A 34 4.87 -4.48 18.03
N ILE A 35 5.86 -4.15 17.20
CA ILE A 35 7.24 -4.59 17.41
C ILE A 35 7.85 -3.90 18.65
N ILE A 36 7.60 -2.61 18.82
CA ILE A 36 8.22 -1.81 19.89
C ILE A 36 7.54 -2.01 21.25
N LYS A 37 6.24 -2.28 21.29
CA LYS A 37 5.43 -2.26 22.52
C LYS A 37 5.98 -3.13 23.66
N ASP A 38 6.62 -4.25 23.35
CA ASP A 38 7.13 -5.23 24.35
C ASP A 38 8.67 -5.30 24.39
N HIS A 39 9.37 -4.40 23.69
CA HIS A 39 10.83 -4.40 23.60
C HIS A 39 11.41 -3.07 24.09
N ARG A 40 12.63 -3.11 24.63
CA ARG A 40 13.39 -1.88 24.89
C ARG A 40 13.70 -1.22 23.55
N ILE A 41 13.43 0.08 23.47
CA ILE A 41 13.73 0.88 22.28
C ILE A 41 15.25 0.94 22.14
N ASP A 42 15.77 0.26 21.12
CA ASP A 42 17.17 0.23 20.74
C ASP A 42 17.30 0.64 19.27
N GLU A 43 18.43 1.24 18.90
CA GLU A 43 18.68 1.71 17.54
C GLU A 43 18.59 0.57 16.51
N ASN A 44 19.14 -0.61 16.84
CA ASN A 44 19.08 -1.77 15.95
C ASN A 44 17.65 -2.27 15.76
N LEU A 45 16.81 -2.18 16.79
CA LEU A 45 15.41 -2.59 16.71
C LEU A 45 14.62 -1.66 15.80
N ILE A 46 14.84 -0.35 15.88
CA ILE A 46 14.19 0.64 15.02
C ILE A 46 14.60 0.42 13.55
N ILE A 47 15.91 0.35 13.28
CA ILE A 47 16.44 0.20 11.92
C ILE A 47 16.02 -1.15 11.33
N GLY A 48 16.08 -2.23 12.12
CA GLY A 48 15.64 -3.56 11.72
C GLY A 48 14.15 -3.61 11.40
N SER A 49 13.31 -3.01 12.23
CA SER A 49 11.86 -2.95 12.02
C SER A 49 11.52 -2.14 10.76
N LEU A 50 12.14 -0.98 10.58
CA LEU A 50 11.92 -0.12 9.42
C LEU A 50 12.34 -0.83 8.12
N SER A 51 13.52 -1.46 8.13
CA SER A 51 14.01 -2.25 7.00
C SER A 51 13.06 -3.40 6.64
N CYS A 52 12.60 -4.14 7.65
CA CYS A 52 11.64 -5.23 7.47
C CYS A 52 10.33 -4.75 6.83
N ILE A 53 9.78 -3.64 7.30
CA ILE A 53 8.57 -3.02 6.74
C ILE A 53 8.80 -2.62 5.27
N ILE A 54 9.88 -1.90 4.97
CA ILE A 54 10.21 -1.43 3.61
C ILE A 54 10.38 -2.60 2.64
N TRP A 55 11.13 -3.63 3.03
CA TRP A 55 11.33 -4.81 2.18
C TRP A 55 10.04 -5.60 1.98
N THR A 56 9.20 -5.71 3.02
CA THR A 56 7.92 -6.40 2.94
C THR A 56 6.96 -5.71 1.96
N ILE A 57 6.79 -4.40 2.04
CA ILE A 57 5.90 -3.67 1.11
C ILE A 57 6.44 -3.70 -0.33
N THR A 58 7.76 -3.61 -0.51
CA THR A 58 8.41 -3.70 -1.83
C THR A 58 8.23 -5.07 -2.45
N LEU A 59 8.48 -6.14 -1.69
CA LEU A 59 8.29 -7.51 -2.18
C LEU A 59 6.82 -7.84 -2.43
N GLN A 60 5.92 -7.47 -1.51
CA GLN A 60 4.49 -7.73 -1.67
C GLN A 60 3.92 -7.06 -2.93
N THR A 61 4.28 -5.79 -3.18
CA THR A 61 3.83 -5.08 -4.39
C THR A 61 4.46 -5.69 -5.64
N THR A 62 5.76 -5.97 -5.63
CA THR A 62 6.45 -6.62 -6.76
C THR A 62 5.82 -7.97 -7.10
N VAL A 63 5.59 -8.84 -6.12
CA VAL A 63 4.98 -10.17 -6.35
C VAL A 63 3.57 -10.02 -6.92
N LYS A 64 2.73 -9.14 -6.35
CA LYS A 64 1.38 -8.90 -6.88
C LYS A 64 1.42 -8.37 -8.31
N TYR A 65 2.31 -7.43 -8.62
CA TYR A 65 2.43 -6.83 -9.94
C TYR A 65 2.99 -7.80 -10.97
N VAL A 66 4.10 -8.48 -10.66
CA VAL A 66 4.70 -9.49 -11.53
C VAL A 66 3.72 -10.63 -11.79
N TRP A 67 3.00 -11.09 -10.78
CA TRP A 67 2.15 -12.26 -10.96
C TRP A 67 0.78 -11.94 -11.55
N LEU A 68 0.18 -10.80 -11.23
CA LEU A 68 -1.15 -10.42 -11.71
C LEU A 68 -1.06 -9.61 -13.02
N ILE A 69 -0.21 -8.59 -13.07
CA ILE A 69 -0.19 -7.63 -14.18
C ILE A 69 0.59 -8.19 -15.36
N LEU A 70 1.75 -8.82 -15.13
CA LEU A 70 2.49 -9.42 -16.25
C LEU A 70 1.82 -10.69 -16.78
N ARG A 71 0.94 -11.34 -16.00
CA ARG A 71 0.09 -12.45 -16.49
C ARG A 71 -1.26 -11.99 -17.05
N ALA A 72 -1.63 -10.73 -16.87
CA ALA A 72 -2.83 -10.18 -17.49
C ALA A 72 -2.54 -9.98 -18.98
N ASP A 73 -2.69 -11.04 -19.76
CA ASP A 73 -2.62 -10.96 -21.21
C ASP A 73 -3.77 -10.08 -21.71
N ASN A 74 -3.39 -8.98 -22.38
CA ASN A 74 -4.33 -8.09 -23.04
C ASN A 74 -4.35 -8.43 -24.54
N ARG A 75 -5.21 -9.37 -24.92
CA ARG A 75 -5.49 -9.73 -26.33
C ARG A 75 -4.24 -10.13 -27.14
N GLY A 76 -3.30 -10.86 -26.54
CA GLY A 76 -2.17 -11.46 -27.25
C GLY A 76 -0.91 -10.59 -27.32
N GLU A 77 -0.82 -9.51 -26.54
CA GLU A 77 0.40 -8.67 -26.44
C GLU A 77 1.07 -8.72 -25.06
N GLY A 78 0.57 -9.52 -24.11
CA GLY A 78 1.12 -9.58 -22.75
C GLY A 78 1.80 -10.91 -22.43
N GLY A 79 3.13 -10.88 -22.24
CA GLY A 79 3.93 -11.89 -21.54
C GLY A 79 4.04 -13.25 -22.24
N THR A 80 5.25 -13.58 -22.70
CA THR A 80 5.60 -14.97 -23.11
C THR A 80 5.70 -15.91 -21.92
#